data_AF-A0A7C4PZS2-F1
#
_entry.id   AF-A0A7C4PZS2-F1
#
_cell.length_a   1.000
_cell.length_b   1.000
_cell.length_c   1.000
_cell.angle_alpha   90.00
_cell.angle_beta   90.00
_cell.angle_gamma   90.00
#
_symmetry.space_group_name_H-M   'P 1'
#
loop_
_entity.id
_entity.type
_entity.pdbx_description
1 polymer ?
#
loop_
_entity_poly.entity_id
_entity_poly.type
_entity_poly.pdbx_seq_one_letter_code
_entity_poly.pdbx_strand_id
1 'polypeptide(L)'
;MINILKNKKIKLSFSFSFFSLLVILFIAIIIYLILKPGFNFLNKNKDKKTITTPKKCPEQNIEYYNYMEIKLENITEKEAEKYKNIVRQFERYQKNEDANSLIKMFSPPENKSEKSELEFIAGYDLENTPRLYMVRLHNYSLNWFLFKSIKKEQNGNIIVEVLESRTSPEFKEESLVEYEPFASKDMILVFEILPDKKIKKYYPRDSKTNGKYDGFYAN
;
A
#
# COMPACT_ATOMS: atom_id res chain seq x y z
N MET A 1 -71.56 46.99 51.58
CA MET A 1 -71.79 45.55 51.88
C MET A 1 -70.71 44.74 51.17
N ILE A 2 -69.93 43.99 51.94
CA ILE A 2 -68.60 43.48 51.60
C ILE A 2 -68.70 42.22 50.72
N ASN A 3 -67.90 42.22 49.65
CA ASN A 3 -67.80 41.15 48.66
C ASN A 3 -66.86 40.04 49.18
N ILE A 4 -67.32 38.79 49.05
CA ILE A 4 -66.67 37.58 49.57
C ILE A 4 -65.60 37.12 48.57
N LEU A 5 -64.34 37.08 49.00
CA LEU A 5 -63.27 36.35 48.30
C LEU A 5 -62.68 35.28 49.25
N LYS A 6 -63.26 34.08 49.16
CA LYS A 6 -62.70 32.85 49.74
C LYS A 6 -61.44 32.47 48.97
N ASN A 7 -60.29 32.60 49.62
CA ASN A 7 -59.00 32.17 49.10
C ASN A 7 -58.91 30.63 49.12
N LYS A 8 -59.18 30.00 47.98
CA LYS A 8 -59.17 28.53 47.81
C LYS A 8 -57.73 28.08 47.58
N LYS A 9 -57.10 27.48 48.61
CA LYS A 9 -55.78 26.83 48.46
C LYS A 9 -55.89 25.65 47.48
N ILE A 10 -55.34 25.82 46.28
CA ILE A 10 -55.22 24.74 45.28
C ILE A 10 -54.04 23.86 45.70
N LYS A 11 -54.31 22.63 46.13
CA LYS A 11 -53.30 21.58 46.26
C LYS A 11 -52.96 21.07 44.86
N LEU A 12 -51.79 21.41 44.33
CA LEU A 12 -51.23 20.78 43.14
C LEU A 12 -50.78 19.36 43.49
N SER A 13 -51.63 18.35 43.26
CA SER A 13 -51.20 16.95 43.26
C SER A 13 -50.45 16.69 41.96
N PHE A 14 -49.13 16.87 41.97
CA PHE A 14 -48.27 16.54 40.85
C PHE A 14 -48.23 15.00 40.74
N SER A 15 -48.91 14.44 39.73
CA SER A 15 -48.93 12.99 39.55
C SER A 15 -47.54 12.53 39.08
N PHE A 16 -46.92 11.66 39.88
CA PHE A 16 -45.57 11.12 39.64
C PHE A 16 -45.45 10.44 38.26
N SER A 17 -46.57 9.96 37.71
CA SER A 17 -46.70 9.37 36.38
C SER A 17 -46.49 10.36 35.24
N PHE A 18 -46.86 11.64 35.41
CA PHE A 18 -46.64 12.66 34.38
C PHE A 18 -45.16 13.07 34.32
N PHE A 19 -44.52 13.13 35.50
CA PHE A 19 -43.10 13.42 35.60
C PHE A 19 -42.24 12.29 35.02
N SER A 20 -42.58 11.04 35.31
CA SER A 20 -41.85 9.89 34.74
C SER A 20 -41.99 9.81 33.22
N LEU A 21 -43.17 10.10 32.67
CA LEU A 21 -43.39 10.16 31.22
C LEU A 21 -42.53 11.25 30.56
N LEU A 22 -42.45 12.43 31.19
CA LEU A 22 -41.62 13.55 30.72
C LEU A 22 -40.13 13.21 30.73
N VAL A 23 -39.65 12.55 31.78
CA VAL A 23 -38.24 12.12 31.89
C VAL A 23 -37.90 11.08 30.82
N ILE A 24 -38.77 10.11 30.57
CA ILE A 24 -38.55 9.10 29.51
C ILE A 24 -38.51 9.77 28.13
N LEU A 25 -39.41 10.72 27.86
CA LEU A 25 -39.43 11.46 26.59
C LEU A 25 -38.16 12.30 26.40
N PHE A 26 -37.67 12.92 27.48
CA PHE A 26 -36.45 13.72 27.46
C PHE A 26 -35.21 12.85 27.19
N ILE A 27 -35.11 11.68 27.81
CA ILE A 27 -34.03 10.71 27.56
C ILE A 27 -34.06 10.21 26.11
N ALA A 28 -35.25 9.90 25.57
CA ALA A 28 -35.39 9.46 24.19
C ALA A 28 -34.95 10.54 23.18
N ILE A 29 -35.25 11.81 23.45
CA ILE A 29 -34.81 12.94 22.63
C ILE A 29 -33.28 13.11 22.69
N ILE A 30 -32.68 12.99 23.87
CA ILE A 30 -31.22 13.07 24.02
C ILE A 30 -30.53 11.93 23.26
N ILE A 31 -31.03 10.69 23.38
CA ILE A 31 -30.50 9.54 22.64
C ILE A 31 -30.61 9.77 21.12
N TYR A 32 -31.76 10.27 20.65
CA TYR A 32 -31.95 10.61 19.24
C TYR A 32 -30.98 11.71 18.77
N LEU A 33 -30.77 12.76 19.57
CA LEU A 33 -29.84 13.85 19.24
C LEU A 33 -28.37 13.42 19.26
N ILE A 34 -27.97 12.46 20.10
CA ILE A 34 -26.60 11.92 20.15
C ILE A 34 -26.35 10.91 19.02
N LEU A 35 -27.34 10.09 18.64
CA LEU A 35 -27.20 9.08 17.58
C LEU A 35 -27.34 9.65 16.16
N LYS A 36 -28.09 10.74 15.97
CA LYS A 36 -28.31 11.38 14.64
C LYS A 36 -27.03 11.94 13.98
N PRO A 37 -26.09 12.59 14.69
CA PRO A 37 -24.83 13.00 14.08
C PRO A 37 -23.92 11.81 13.74
N GLY A 38 -23.98 10.70 14.48
CA GLY A 38 -23.24 9.47 14.18
C GLY A 38 -23.71 8.75 12.91
N PHE A 39 -25.03 8.70 12.68
CA PHE A 39 -25.58 8.10 11.45
C PHE A 39 -25.41 8.98 10.20
N ASN A 40 -25.44 10.31 10.34
CA ASN A 40 -25.20 11.22 9.21
C ASN A 40 -23.73 11.33 8.80
N PHE A 41 -22.79 10.96 9.68
CA PHE A 41 -21.35 10.91 9.34
C PHE A 41 -20.98 9.63 8.58
N LEU A 42 -21.69 8.52 8.81
CA LEU A 42 -21.47 7.24 8.12
C LEU A 42 -22.13 7.16 6.74
N ASN A 43 -23.06 8.06 6.40
CA ASN A 43 -23.80 8.02 5.13
C ASN A 43 -23.51 9.18 4.17
N LYS A 44 -22.62 10.13 4.52
CA LYS A 44 -22.20 11.24 3.64
C LYS A 44 -20.87 11.04 2.93
N ASN A 45 -20.21 9.90 3.11
CA ASN A 45 -19.00 9.52 2.36
C ASN A 45 -19.26 8.47 1.26
N LYS A 46 -20.51 8.35 0.76
CA LYS A 46 -20.82 7.45 -0.36
C LYS A 46 -20.77 8.09 -1.74
N ASP A 47 -20.73 9.42 -1.85
CA ASP A 47 -20.63 10.10 -3.14
C ASP A 47 -19.53 11.16 -3.14
N LYS A 48 -18.31 10.65 -3.30
CA LYS A 48 -17.27 11.15 -4.20
C LYS A 48 -16.13 10.16 -4.08
N LYS A 49 -16.21 9.04 -4.82
CA LYS A 49 -14.99 8.49 -5.45
C LYS A 49 -14.51 9.62 -6.35
N THR A 50 -13.78 10.58 -5.79
CA THR A 50 -12.75 11.27 -6.55
C THR A 50 -11.84 10.13 -6.94
N ILE A 51 -12.07 9.58 -8.13
CA ILE A 51 -11.00 8.94 -8.87
C ILE A 51 -10.00 10.07 -8.96
N THR A 52 -9.09 10.15 -8.00
CA THR A 52 -7.80 10.77 -8.23
C THR A 52 -7.27 9.96 -9.37
N THR A 53 -7.54 10.43 -10.60
CA THR A 53 -6.74 10.08 -11.77
C THR A 53 -5.32 10.04 -11.24
N PRO A 54 -4.63 8.87 -11.27
CA PRO A 54 -3.27 8.80 -10.80
C PRO A 54 -2.56 9.98 -11.44
N LYS A 55 -2.11 10.89 -10.59
CA LYS A 55 -1.47 12.13 -11.00
C LYS A 55 -0.36 11.64 -11.92
N LYS A 56 -0.47 11.93 -13.23
CA LYS A 56 0.43 11.39 -14.25
C LYS A 56 1.84 11.60 -13.71
N CYS A 57 2.47 10.53 -13.23
CA CYS A 57 3.80 10.63 -12.66
C CYS A 57 4.66 11.22 -13.78
N PRO A 58 5.55 12.19 -13.48
CA PRO A 58 6.44 12.74 -14.49
C PRO A 58 7.10 11.58 -15.22
N GLU A 59 7.13 11.63 -16.55
CA GLU A 59 7.79 10.61 -17.39
C GLU A 59 9.21 10.42 -16.87
N GLN A 60 9.44 9.33 -16.13
CA GLN A 60 10.74 9.03 -15.58
C GLN A 60 11.62 8.52 -16.72
N ASN A 61 12.64 9.29 -17.08
CA ASN A 61 13.75 8.76 -17.87
C ASN A 61 14.61 7.89 -16.94
N ILE A 62 14.28 6.60 -16.88
CA ILE A 62 15.14 5.60 -16.24
C ILE A 62 16.35 5.44 -17.14
N GLU A 63 17.48 6.00 -16.70
CA GLU A 63 18.75 5.79 -17.37
C GLU A 63 19.29 4.42 -16.97
N TYR A 64 19.33 3.52 -17.95
CA TYR A 64 19.93 2.20 -17.79
C TYR A 64 21.45 2.35 -17.89
N TYR A 65 22.08 2.73 -16.78
CA TYR A 65 23.53 2.78 -16.72
C TYR A 65 24.09 1.34 -16.70
N ASN A 66 25.21 1.11 -17.37
CA ASN A 66 25.90 -0.18 -17.35
C ASN A 66 27.41 0.05 -17.22
N TYR A 67 27.76 0.97 -16.31
CA TYR A 67 29.12 1.50 -16.16
C TYR A 67 30.01 0.65 -15.24
N MET A 68 29.49 -0.41 -14.63
CA MET A 68 30.26 -1.35 -13.81
C MET A 68 30.31 -2.72 -14.49
N GLU A 69 31.48 -3.35 -14.48
CA GLU A 69 31.65 -4.72 -14.93
C GLU A 69 30.77 -5.65 -14.08
N ILE A 70 29.81 -6.31 -14.72
CA ILE A 70 28.87 -7.21 -14.05
C ILE A 70 29.61 -8.48 -13.68
N LYS A 71 29.58 -8.86 -12.39
CA LYS A 71 30.18 -10.11 -11.95
C LYS A 71 29.35 -11.31 -12.43
N LEU A 72 29.93 -12.17 -13.26
CA LEU A 72 29.30 -13.40 -13.74
C LEU A 72 29.89 -14.63 -13.03
N GLU A 73 29.04 -15.48 -12.45
CA GLU A 73 29.45 -16.67 -11.73
C GLU A 73 28.73 -17.92 -12.26
N ASN A 74 29.50 -18.92 -12.72
CA ASN A 74 28.98 -20.19 -13.27
C ASN A 74 27.97 -20.03 -14.42
N ILE A 75 28.02 -18.90 -15.14
CA ILE A 75 27.08 -18.57 -16.21
C ILE A 75 27.85 -17.93 -17.37
N THR A 76 27.45 -18.24 -18.60
CA THR A 76 28.03 -17.60 -19.80
C THR A 76 27.39 -16.24 -20.05
N GLU A 77 28.08 -15.32 -20.73
CA GLU A 77 27.53 -14.01 -21.09
C GLU A 77 26.22 -14.11 -21.88
N LYS A 78 26.16 -15.03 -22.86
CA LYS A 78 24.98 -15.27 -23.68
C LYS A 78 23.79 -15.79 -22.85
N GLU A 79 24.05 -16.59 -21.84
CA GLU A 79 23.02 -17.08 -20.92
C GLU A 79 22.58 -15.95 -19.97
N ALA A 80 23.54 -15.21 -19.40
CA ALA A 80 23.29 -14.06 -18.52
C ALA A 80 22.41 -12.99 -19.19
N GLU A 81 22.60 -12.72 -20.48
CA GLU A 81 21.81 -11.73 -21.22
C GLU A 81 20.31 -12.05 -21.25
N LYS A 82 19.95 -13.35 -21.22
CA LYS A 82 18.53 -13.76 -21.12
C LYS A 82 17.92 -13.33 -19.79
N TYR A 83 18.67 -13.42 -18.69
CA TYR A 83 18.21 -13.05 -17.36
C TYR A 83 18.21 -11.53 -17.15
N LYS A 84 19.18 -10.82 -17.75
CA LYS A 84 19.12 -9.35 -17.83
C LYS A 84 17.84 -8.88 -18.50
N ASN A 85 17.43 -9.54 -19.59
CA ASN A 85 16.18 -9.20 -20.27
C ASN A 85 14.93 -9.44 -19.42
N ILE A 86 14.91 -10.48 -18.58
CA ILE A 86 13.82 -10.70 -17.61
C ILE A 86 13.76 -9.54 -16.62
N VAL A 87 14.89 -9.16 -16.01
CA VAL A 87 14.92 -8.04 -15.05
C VAL A 87 14.55 -6.71 -15.73
N ARG A 88 15.07 -6.42 -16.92
CA ARG A 88 14.67 -5.21 -17.69
C ARG A 88 13.17 -5.19 -18.00
N GLN A 89 12.59 -6.34 -18.31
CA GLN A 89 11.15 -6.46 -18.56
C GLN A 89 10.34 -6.22 -17.27
N PHE A 90 10.82 -6.76 -16.15
CA PHE A 90 10.24 -6.51 -14.84
C PHE A 90 10.24 -5.01 -14.51
N GLU A 91 11.38 -4.33 -14.65
CA GLU A 91 11.47 -2.88 -14.39
C GLU A 91 10.64 -2.05 -15.36
N ARG A 92 10.49 -2.50 -16.62
CA ARG A 92 9.59 -1.85 -17.57
C ARG A 92 8.13 -1.95 -17.12
N TYR A 93 7.70 -3.08 -16.55
CA TYR A 93 6.34 -3.20 -16.01
C TYR A 93 6.18 -2.39 -14.73
N GLN A 94 7.20 -2.30 -13.86
CA GLN A 94 7.21 -1.38 -12.71
C GLN A 94 6.99 0.06 -13.15
N LYS A 95 7.80 0.52 -14.11
CA LYS A 95 7.72 1.88 -14.67
C LYS A 95 6.35 2.20 -15.26
N ASN A 96 5.76 1.25 -15.96
CA ASN A 96 4.47 1.42 -16.63
C ASN A 96 3.26 1.17 -15.71
N GLU A 97 3.50 0.88 -14.43
CA GLU A 97 2.48 0.47 -13.46
C GLU A 97 1.62 -0.72 -13.95
N ASP A 98 2.19 -1.60 -14.78
CA ASP A 98 1.50 -2.79 -15.31
C ASP A 98 1.61 -3.96 -14.33
N ALA A 99 0.87 -3.85 -13.23
CA ALA A 99 0.88 -4.83 -12.15
C ALA A 99 0.46 -6.23 -12.63
N ASN A 100 -0.48 -6.32 -13.58
CA ASN A 100 -0.94 -7.61 -14.09
C ASN A 100 0.18 -8.36 -14.83
N SER A 101 0.92 -7.68 -15.71
CA SER A 101 2.04 -8.29 -16.41
C SER A 101 3.19 -8.60 -15.47
N LEU A 102 3.48 -7.71 -14.51
CA LEU A 102 4.52 -7.89 -13.51
C LEU A 102 4.25 -9.09 -12.58
N ILE A 103 3.04 -9.21 -12.03
CA ILE A 103 2.65 -10.33 -11.17
C ILE A 103 2.78 -11.66 -11.92
N LYS A 104 2.43 -11.69 -13.22
CA LYS A 104 2.56 -12.90 -14.06
C LYS A 104 4.02 -13.32 -14.28
N MET A 105 5.02 -12.49 -13.98
CA MET A 105 6.43 -12.87 -14.06
C MET A 105 6.85 -13.80 -12.92
N PHE A 106 6.12 -13.80 -11.79
CA PHE A 106 6.44 -14.65 -10.65
C PHE A 106 5.99 -16.09 -10.84
N SER A 107 6.67 -17.00 -10.14
CA SER A 107 6.18 -18.36 -9.97
C SER A 107 4.94 -18.38 -9.06
N PRO A 108 4.03 -19.35 -9.21
CA PRO A 108 2.85 -19.49 -8.34
C PRO A 108 3.23 -19.52 -6.85
N PRO A 109 2.37 -19.03 -5.94
CA PRO A 109 2.62 -19.07 -4.51
C PRO A 109 2.72 -20.52 -4.00
N GLU A 110 3.72 -20.81 -3.18
CA GLU A 110 4.02 -22.16 -2.68
C GLU A 110 3.38 -22.43 -1.31
N ASN A 111 2.93 -21.40 -0.60
CA ASN A 111 2.37 -21.49 0.74
C ASN A 111 1.27 -20.43 0.98
N LYS A 112 0.60 -20.53 2.14
CA LYS A 112 -0.50 -19.64 2.51
C LYS A 112 -0.07 -18.18 2.67
N SER A 113 1.15 -17.92 3.15
CA SER A 113 1.68 -16.55 3.30
C SER A 113 1.85 -15.90 1.93
N GLU A 114 2.56 -16.59 1.02
CA GLU A 114 2.77 -16.10 -0.35
C GLU A 114 1.44 -15.88 -1.09
N LYS A 115 0.47 -16.77 -0.88
CA LYS A 115 -0.86 -16.61 -1.48
C LYS A 115 -1.55 -15.35 -0.94
N SER A 116 -1.54 -15.14 0.37
CA SER A 116 -2.16 -13.96 1.01
C SER A 116 -1.46 -12.67 0.58
N GLU A 117 -0.13 -12.69 0.48
CA GLU A 117 0.65 -11.55 -0.01
C GLU A 117 0.28 -11.26 -1.46
N LEU A 118 0.28 -12.26 -2.35
CA LEU A 118 -0.12 -12.11 -3.74
C LEU A 118 -1.53 -11.52 -3.86
N GLU A 119 -2.51 -12.05 -3.13
CA GLU A 119 -3.88 -11.53 -3.10
C GLU A 119 -3.94 -10.06 -2.66
N PHE A 120 -3.10 -9.69 -1.69
CA PHE A 120 -2.98 -8.32 -1.21
C PHE A 120 -2.41 -7.37 -2.28
N ILE A 121 -1.23 -7.66 -2.84
CA ILE A 121 -0.59 -6.79 -3.86
C ILE A 121 -1.40 -6.75 -5.17
N ALA A 122 -2.04 -7.86 -5.54
CA ALA A 122 -2.90 -7.93 -6.72
C ALA A 122 -4.27 -7.25 -6.52
N GLY A 123 -4.66 -6.95 -5.27
CA GLY A 123 -5.92 -6.27 -4.96
C GLY A 123 -7.16 -7.09 -5.30
N TYR A 124 -7.11 -8.42 -5.16
CA TYR A 124 -8.24 -9.30 -5.51
C TYR A 124 -9.49 -9.08 -4.64
N ASP A 125 -9.35 -8.41 -3.50
CA ASP A 125 -10.42 -8.02 -2.59
C ASP A 125 -11.07 -6.67 -2.92
N LEU A 126 -10.48 -5.86 -3.81
CA LEU A 126 -10.95 -4.52 -4.19
C LEU A 126 -11.12 -4.43 -5.71
N GLU A 127 -12.22 -4.94 -6.25
CA GLU A 127 -12.74 -4.68 -7.61
C GLU A 127 -11.67 -4.36 -8.70
N ASN A 128 -10.64 -5.19 -8.81
CA ASN A 128 -9.60 -5.18 -9.86
C ASN A 128 -8.59 -4.00 -9.86
N THR A 129 -8.34 -3.30 -8.76
CA THR A 129 -7.24 -2.32 -8.73
C THR A 129 -6.04 -2.87 -7.95
N PRO A 130 -4.90 -3.16 -8.61
CA PRO A 130 -3.71 -3.66 -7.94
C PRO A 130 -3.20 -2.69 -6.87
N ARG A 131 -2.99 -3.19 -5.65
CA ARG A 131 -2.46 -2.39 -4.53
C ARG A 131 -0.99 -2.04 -4.71
N LEU A 132 -0.28 -2.79 -5.54
CA LEU A 132 1.14 -2.62 -5.84
C LEU A 132 1.54 -1.18 -6.19
N TYR A 133 0.62 -0.33 -6.68
CA TYR A 133 0.90 1.09 -6.96
C TYR A 133 -0.04 2.08 -6.25
N MET A 134 -0.90 1.59 -5.36
CA MET A 134 -1.89 2.42 -4.67
C MET A 134 -1.56 2.66 -3.19
N VAL A 135 -0.82 1.74 -2.56
CA VAL A 135 -0.54 1.80 -1.13
C VAL A 135 0.79 2.53 -0.91
N ARG A 136 0.85 3.38 0.13
CA ARG A 136 2.06 4.16 0.46
C ARG A 136 3.33 3.31 0.58
N LEU A 137 3.20 2.08 1.11
CA LEU A 137 4.31 1.14 1.28
C LEU A 137 4.93 0.67 -0.05
N HIS A 138 4.20 0.77 -1.15
CA HIS A 138 4.63 0.38 -2.50
C HIS A 138 4.84 1.58 -3.43
N ASN A 139 4.67 2.78 -2.90
CA ASN A 139 4.68 4.00 -3.68
C ASN A 139 6.08 4.60 -3.72
N TYR A 140 7.02 3.84 -4.27
CA TYR A 140 8.34 4.35 -4.63
C TYR A 140 8.44 4.53 -6.14
N SER A 141 9.33 5.43 -6.54
CA SER A 141 9.75 5.64 -7.92
C SER A 141 11.12 5.06 -8.12
N LEU A 142 11.31 4.24 -9.17
CA LEU A 142 12.64 3.78 -9.56
C LEU A 142 13.36 4.90 -10.31
N ASN A 143 14.45 5.41 -9.75
CA ASN A 143 15.26 6.44 -10.40
C ASN A 143 16.17 5.80 -11.47
N TRP A 144 16.93 4.78 -11.07
CA TRP A 144 17.85 4.03 -11.91
C TRP A 144 18.12 2.66 -11.30
N PHE A 145 18.64 1.74 -12.12
CA PHE A 145 19.20 0.48 -11.62
C PHE A 145 20.43 0.05 -12.44
N LEU A 146 21.28 -0.73 -11.79
CA LEU A 146 22.51 -1.30 -12.34
C LEU A 146 22.56 -2.79 -12.05
N PHE A 147 22.97 -3.60 -13.02
CA PHE A 147 23.30 -5.00 -12.75
C PHE A 147 24.60 -5.09 -11.96
N LYS A 148 24.58 -5.79 -10.82
CA LYS A 148 25.76 -6.00 -9.98
C LYS A 148 26.38 -7.37 -10.20
N SER A 149 25.56 -8.42 -10.13
CA SER A 149 26.03 -9.79 -10.32
C SER A 149 24.94 -10.69 -10.90
N ILE A 150 25.38 -11.74 -11.62
CA ILE A 150 24.51 -12.82 -12.10
C ILE A 150 25.22 -14.14 -11.83
N LYS A 151 24.60 -14.97 -11.00
CA LYS A 151 25.13 -16.27 -10.57
C LYS A 151 24.17 -17.38 -10.91
N LYS A 152 24.69 -18.48 -11.46
CA LYS A 152 23.96 -19.74 -11.58
C LYS A 152 24.27 -20.66 -10.41
N GLU A 153 23.23 -21.03 -9.68
CA GLU A 153 23.30 -21.96 -8.56
C GLU A 153 23.30 -23.42 -9.05
N GLN A 154 23.76 -24.34 -8.20
CA GLN A 154 23.83 -25.77 -8.52
C GLN A 154 22.45 -26.39 -8.82
N ASN A 155 21.38 -25.85 -8.20
CA ASN A 155 20.00 -26.28 -8.45
C ASN A 155 19.42 -25.72 -9.77
N GLY A 156 20.21 -24.96 -10.54
CA GLY A 156 19.81 -24.35 -11.80
C GLY A 156 19.12 -22.99 -11.68
N ASN A 157 18.82 -22.53 -10.46
CA ASN A 157 18.29 -21.18 -10.24
C ASN A 157 19.34 -20.13 -10.58
N ILE A 158 18.89 -18.97 -11.05
CA ILE A 158 19.73 -17.81 -11.26
C ILE A 158 19.47 -16.78 -10.18
N ILE A 159 20.55 -16.29 -9.57
CA ILE A 159 20.52 -15.14 -8.68
C ILE A 159 21.00 -13.93 -9.48
N VAL A 160 20.14 -12.93 -9.64
CA VAL A 160 20.50 -11.63 -10.22
C VAL A 160 20.45 -10.59 -9.13
N GLU A 161 21.58 -9.93 -8.88
CA GLU A 161 21.65 -8.79 -7.98
C GLU A 161 21.67 -7.50 -8.79
N VAL A 162 20.82 -6.56 -8.41
CA VAL A 162 20.79 -5.20 -8.95
C VAL A 162 21.01 -4.19 -7.85
N LEU A 163 21.73 -3.11 -8.16
CA LEU A 163 21.70 -1.90 -7.35
C LEU A 163 20.58 -1.03 -7.90
N GLU A 164 19.55 -0.79 -7.10
CA GLU A 164 18.43 0.09 -7.44
C GLU A 164 18.50 1.34 -6.60
N SER A 165 18.22 2.49 -7.21
CA SER A 165 17.96 3.74 -6.50
C SER A 165 16.49 4.07 -6.59
N ARG A 166 15.88 4.26 -5.43
CA ARG A 166 14.44 4.50 -5.30
C ARG A 166 14.19 5.81 -4.60
N THR A 167 13.10 6.47 -4.95
CA THR A 167 12.58 7.63 -4.26
C THR A 167 11.25 7.28 -3.64
N SER A 168 11.07 7.46 -2.34
CA SER A 168 9.83 7.12 -1.62
C SER A 168 9.43 8.25 -0.67
N PRO A 169 8.12 8.52 -0.48
CA PRO A 169 7.63 9.39 0.59
C PRO A 169 8.07 9.00 2.00
N GLU A 170 8.51 7.76 2.20
CA GLU A 170 8.97 7.24 3.49
C GLU A 170 10.47 7.48 3.72
N PHE A 171 11.23 7.83 2.68
CA PHE A 171 12.63 8.23 2.80
C PHE A 171 12.69 9.64 3.40
N LYS A 172 12.81 9.68 4.73
CA LYS A 172 13.11 10.90 5.46
C LYS A 172 14.64 11.05 5.56
N GLU A 173 15.18 12.11 4.98
CA GLU A 173 16.35 12.72 5.60
C GLU A 173 15.90 13.51 6.82
N GLU A 174 16.72 13.57 7.87
CA GLU A 174 16.63 14.58 8.92
C GLU A 174 17.01 15.95 8.31
N SER A 175 16.23 16.42 7.34
CA SER A 175 16.39 17.77 6.80
C SER A 175 15.70 18.76 7.73
N LEU A 176 16.45 19.80 8.13
CA LEU A 176 15.94 20.96 8.86
C LEU A 176 14.99 21.84 8.02
N VAL A 177 14.78 21.50 6.75
CA VAL A 177 14.00 22.29 5.80
C VAL A 177 12.73 21.52 5.44
N GLU A 178 11.58 22.09 5.81
CA GLU A 178 10.23 21.51 5.78
C GLU A 178 9.72 21.12 4.36
N TYR A 179 10.52 21.31 3.31
CA TYR A 179 10.12 21.16 1.91
C TYR A 179 11.22 20.56 1.01
N GLU A 180 12.04 19.63 1.51
CA GLU A 180 12.89 18.85 0.61
C GLU A 180 12.05 17.76 -0.12
N PRO A 181 12.19 17.64 -1.45
CA PRO A 181 11.51 16.60 -2.20
C PRO A 181 12.06 15.24 -1.77
N PHE A 182 11.19 14.23 -1.77
CA PHE A 182 11.46 12.83 -1.42
C PHE A 182 12.93 12.40 -1.58
N ALA A 183 13.56 11.94 -0.49
CA ALA A 183 14.93 11.46 -0.55
C ALA A 183 15.02 10.19 -1.42
N SER A 184 16.17 9.96 -2.05
CA SER A 184 16.46 8.73 -2.78
C SER A 184 17.37 7.82 -1.96
N LYS A 185 17.12 6.51 -2.00
CA LYS A 185 17.93 5.50 -1.32
C LYS A 185 18.37 4.42 -2.29
N ASP A 186 19.65 4.10 -2.22
CA ASP A 186 20.26 3.01 -2.99
C ASP A 186 20.20 1.72 -2.18
N MET A 187 19.79 0.63 -2.82
CA MET A 187 19.68 -0.69 -2.21
C MET A 187 20.02 -1.81 -3.20
N ILE A 188 20.53 -2.92 -2.68
CA ILE A 188 20.78 -4.10 -3.51
C ILE A 188 19.57 -5.02 -3.42
N LEU A 189 18.88 -5.19 -4.54
CA LEU A 189 17.80 -6.14 -4.66
C LEU A 189 18.23 -7.40 -5.40
N VAL A 190 17.60 -8.50 -5.00
CA VAL A 190 17.93 -9.84 -5.44
C VAL A 190 16.71 -10.46 -6.11
N PHE A 191 16.91 -10.92 -7.35
CA PHE A 191 15.97 -11.78 -8.05
C PHE A 191 16.48 -13.22 -7.98
N GLU A 192 15.71 -14.10 -7.36
CA GLU A 192 15.88 -15.55 -7.52
C GLU A 192 14.97 -15.99 -8.67
N ILE A 193 15.55 -16.43 -9.79
CA ILE A 193 14.84 -16.80 -11.02
C ILE A 193 14.97 -18.31 -11.24
N LEU A 194 13.85 -18.98 -11.47
CA LEU A 194 13.79 -20.41 -11.74
C LEU A 194 14.27 -20.74 -13.17
N PRO A 195 14.62 -22.01 -13.45
CA PRO A 195 15.00 -22.45 -14.80
C PRO A 195 13.94 -22.21 -15.88
N ASP A 196 12.66 -22.18 -15.50
CA ASP A 196 11.52 -21.86 -16.38
C ASP A 196 11.37 -20.35 -16.64
N LYS A 197 12.30 -19.54 -16.12
CA LYS A 197 12.39 -18.08 -16.22
C LYS A 197 11.30 -17.33 -15.44
N LYS A 198 10.65 -17.97 -14.48
CA LYS A 198 9.79 -17.29 -13.51
C LYS A 198 10.60 -16.74 -12.35
N ILE A 199 10.20 -15.57 -11.86
CA ILE A 199 10.78 -14.98 -10.65
C ILE A 199 10.24 -15.77 -9.47
N LYS A 200 11.11 -16.50 -8.78
CA LYS A 200 10.77 -17.19 -7.54
C LYS A 200 10.64 -16.21 -6.39
N LYS A 201 11.56 -15.26 -6.27
CA LYS A 201 11.56 -14.26 -5.22
C LYS A 201 12.21 -12.96 -5.69
N TYR A 202 11.75 -11.85 -5.14
CA TYR A 202 12.31 -10.53 -5.30
C TYR A 202 12.40 -9.88 -3.91
N TYR A 203 13.60 -9.59 -3.42
CA TYR A 203 13.82 -9.17 -2.03
C TYR A 203 15.11 -8.35 -1.86
N PRO A 204 15.22 -7.52 -0.80
CA PRO A 204 16.46 -6.83 -0.48
C PRO A 204 17.52 -7.79 0.05
N ARG A 205 18.75 -7.66 -0.42
CA ARG A 205 19.88 -8.54 -0.06
C ARG A 205 20.06 -8.69 1.45
N ASP A 206 19.92 -7.59 2.18
CA ASP A 206 20.18 -7.52 3.62
C ASP A 206 18.89 -7.70 4.46
N SER A 207 17.83 -8.24 3.86
CA SER A 207 16.58 -8.51 4.58
C SER A 207 16.71 -9.70 5.54
N LYS A 208 16.05 -9.62 6.69
CA LYS A 208 15.94 -10.72 7.65
C LYS A 208 14.92 -11.77 7.19
N THR A 209 13.89 -11.33 6.48
CA THR A 209 12.89 -12.19 5.84
C THR A 209 13.12 -12.05 4.34
N ASN A 210 13.46 -13.14 3.65
CA ASN A 210 13.57 -13.14 2.19
C ASN A 210 12.27 -13.68 1.61
N GLY A 211 11.17 -12.97 1.89
CA GLY A 211 9.84 -13.24 1.36
C GLY A 211 9.81 -13.10 -0.16
N LYS A 212 8.85 -13.75 -0.82
CA LYS A 212 8.78 -13.78 -2.28
C LYS A 212 8.61 -12.38 -2.88
N TYR A 213 7.90 -11.51 -2.17
CA TYR A 213 7.49 -10.19 -2.64
C TYR A 213 8.12 -9.02 -1.86
N ASP A 214 9.07 -9.29 -0.96
CA ASP A 214 9.63 -8.30 -0.02
C ASP A 214 10.31 -7.11 -0.71
N GLY A 215 10.81 -7.31 -1.94
CA GLY A 215 11.44 -6.25 -2.74
C GLY A 215 10.48 -5.14 -3.11
N PHE A 216 9.16 -5.37 -3.11
CA PHE A 216 8.17 -4.32 -3.33
C PHE A 216 7.94 -3.42 -2.10
N TYR A 217 8.35 -3.89 -0.91
CA TYR A 217 8.23 -3.16 0.36
C TYR A 217 9.58 -2.61 0.81
N ALA A 218 10.63 -2.81 0.01
CA ALA A 218 11.97 -2.36 0.31
C ALA A 218 12.01 -0.83 0.20
N ASN A 219 11.81 -0.21 1.36
CA ASN A 219 11.98 1.19 1.63
C ASN A 219 13.28 1.35 2.43
#